data_AF-A0A536T032-F1
#
_entry.id   AF-A0A536T032-F1
#
_cell.length_a   1.000
_cell.length_b   1.000
_cell.length_c   1.000
_cell.angle_alpha   90.00
_cell.angle_beta   90.00
_cell.angle_gamma   90.00
#
_symmetry.space_group_name_H-M   'P 1'
#
loop_
_entity.id
_entity.type
_entity.pdbx_description
1 polymer ?
#
loop_
_entity_poly.entity_id
_entity_poly.type
_entity_poly.pdbx_seq_one_letter_code
_entity_poly.pdbx_strand_id
1 'polypeptide(L)'
;MDDASEAASLAVTGAEHWASKRDVRLFLWEKYVGAPTGKPAVLFVHGSSMASQPTFDLSVPGRADSSVMDWFARRGFVCWCVDMEGYGRSDKWRDIYCDIANGAEDLT
;
A
#
# COMPACT_ATOMS: atom_id res chain seq x y z
N MET A 1 -14.56 24.26 -10.65
CA MET A 1 -13.25 24.07 -9.98
C MET A 1 -13.47 23.39 -8.61
N ASP A 2 -14.64 22.77 -8.43
CA ASP A 2 -15.21 22.51 -7.09
C ASP A 2 -15.07 21.04 -6.66
N ASP A 3 -15.05 20.13 -7.64
CA ASP A 3 -15.01 18.66 -7.47
C ASP A 3 -13.74 18.14 -6.78
N ALA A 4 -12.58 18.76 -7.06
CA ALA A 4 -11.31 18.37 -6.46
C ALA A 4 -11.22 18.69 -4.95
N SER A 5 -11.93 19.73 -4.51
CA SER A 5 -11.97 20.13 -3.09
C SER A 5 -12.87 19.22 -2.26
N GLU A 6 -13.95 18.72 -2.86
CA GLU A 6 -14.88 17.81 -2.20
C GLU A 6 -14.26 16.42 -2.03
N ALA A 7 -13.61 15.89 -3.07
CA ALA A 7 -12.88 14.63 -3.00
C ALA A 7 -11.78 14.64 -1.92
N ALA A 8 -11.05 15.75 -1.76
CA ALA A 8 -10.00 15.91 -0.75
C ALA A 8 -10.51 15.79 0.71
N SER A 9 -11.80 16.09 0.94
CA SER A 9 -12.43 16.05 2.27
C SER A 9 -12.92 14.66 2.69
N LEU A 10 -12.98 13.70 1.76
CA LEU A 10 -13.46 12.35 2.05
C LEU A 10 -12.52 11.64 3.02
N ALA A 11 -13.11 11.04 4.06
CA ALA A 11 -12.39 10.24 5.04
C ALA A 11 -11.89 8.95 4.40
N VAL A 12 -10.57 8.73 4.47
CA VAL A 12 -9.92 7.51 3.99
C VAL A 12 -9.69 6.58 5.18
N THR A 13 -10.15 5.34 5.05
CA THR A 13 -9.90 4.26 6.00
C THR A 13 -8.64 3.52 5.60
N GLY A 14 -7.81 3.15 6.59
CA GLY A 14 -6.66 2.27 6.42
C GLY A 14 -6.86 0.97 7.22
N ALA A 15 -6.53 -0.17 6.61
CA ALA A 15 -6.66 -1.48 7.24
C ALA A 15 -5.41 -2.34 7.03
N GLU A 16 -5.03 -3.07 8.08
CA GLU A 16 -3.89 -3.99 8.06
C GLU A 16 -4.36 -5.39 7.65
N HIS A 17 -3.57 -6.02 6.79
CA HIS A 17 -3.81 -7.38 6.31
C HIS A 17 -2.51 -8.17 6.29
N TRP A 18 -2.67 -9.49 6.25
CA TRP A 18 -1.56 -10.43 6.17
C TRP A 18 -1.87 -11.51 5.16
N ALA A 19 -0.88 -11.85 4.34
CA ALA A 19 -0.90 -12.99 3.43
C ALA A 19 0.24 -13.95 3.76
N SER A 20 0.13 -15.18 3.26
CA SER A 20 1.18 -16.20 3.41
C SER A 20 1.69 -16.61 2.04
N LYS A 21 2.98 -16.39 1.80
CA LYS A 21 3.74 -16.97 0.70
C LYS A 21 4.54 -18.13 1.26
N ARG A 22 4.05 -19.36 1.09
CA ARG A 22 4.61 -20.57 1.76
C ARG A 22 4.70 -20.35 3.28
N ASP A 23 5.91 -20.32 3.82
CA ASP A 23 6.27 -20.13 5.23
C ASP A 23 6.63 -18.66 5.57
N VAL A 24 6.47 -17.74 4.63
CA VAL A 24 6.73 -16.30 4.80
C VAL A 24 5.40 -15.55 4.94
N ARG A 25 5.26 -14.74 5.99
CA ARG A 25 4.15 -13.80 6.14
C ARG A 25 4.48 -12.47 5.50
N LEU A 26 3.58 -12.03 4.63
CA LEU A 26 3.64 -10.73 3.97
C LEU A 26 2.61 -9.80 4.60
N PHE A 27 3.04 -8.59 4.94
CA PHE A 27 2.18 -7.52 5.41
C PHE A 27 1.61 -6.73 4.22
N LEU A 28 0.32 -6.44 4.26
CA LEU A 28 -0.36 -5.58 3.31
C LEU A 28 -1.11 -4.46 4.04
N TRP A 29 -1.18 -3.30 3.39
CA TRP A 29 -1.92 -2.14 3.86
C TRP A 29 -2.95 -1.73 2.82
N GLU A 30 -4.21 -1.72 3.20
CA GLU A 30 -5.34 -1.33 2.36
C GLU A 30 -5.77 0.10 2.69
N LYS A 31 -6.10 0.91 1.69
CA LYS A 31 -6.79 2.19 1.84
C LYS A 31 -7.96 2.36 0.89
N TYR A 32 -9.07 2.86 1.43
CA TYR A 32 -10.30 3.10 0.67
C TYR A 32 -11.17 4.19 1.33
N VAL A 33 -12.08 4.77 0.56
CA VAL A 33 -13.17 5.64 1.06
C VAL A 33 -14.48 4.86 1.09
N GLY A 34 -15.21 4.82 2.22
CA GLY A 34 -16.48 4.10 2.31
C GLY A 34 -16.29 2.57 2.39
N ALA A 35 -16.57 1.83 1.32
CA ALA A 35 -16.36 0.38 1.24
C ALA A 35 -15.25 0.01 0.24
N PRO A 36 -14.45 -1.05 0.46
CA PRO A 36 -13.40 -1.45 -0.47
C PRO A 36 -13.92 -2.25 -1.68
N THR A 37 -15.06 -2.93 -1.55
CA THR A 37 -15.58 -3.85 -2.57
C THR A 37 -16.14 -3.13 -3.80
N GLY A 38 -16.04 -3.76 -4.97
CA GLY A 38 -16.60 -3.24 -6.23
C GLY A 38 -15.82 -2.09 -6.87
N LYS A 39 -14.59 -1.84 -6.42
CA LYS A 39 -13.73 -0.76 -6.91
C LYS A 39 -12.55 -1.29 -7.73
N PRO A 40 -12.03 -0.52 -8.69
CA PRO A 40 -10.75 -0.83 -9.32
C PRO A 40 -9.64 -0.82 -8.25
N ALA A 41 -8.81 -1.86 -8.26
CA ALA A 41 -7.72 -2.02 -7.33
C ALA A 41 -6.40 -1.50 -7.91
N VAL A 42 -5.60 -0.83 -7.08
CA VAL A 42 -4.20 -0.48 -7.37
C VAL A 42 -3.32 -1.12 -6.31
N LEU A 43 -2.34 -1.92 -6.73
CA LEU A 43 -1.31 -2.46 -5.86
C LEU A 43 -0.01 -1.68 -6.06
N PHE A 44 0.48 -1.04 -5.01
CA PHE A 44 1.74 -0.33 -4.97
C PHE A 44 2.85 -1.26 -4.43
N VAL A 45 3.88 -1.47 -5.23
CA VAL A 45 5.05 -2.31 -4.91
C VAL A 45 6.26 -1.40 -4.73
N HIS A 46 6.92 -1.47 -3.57
CA HIS A 46 8.03 -0.58 -3.26
C HIS A 46 9.32 -1.00 -3.98
N GLY A 47 10.26 -0.04 -4.11
CA GLY A 47 11.61 -0.31 -4.60
C GLY A 47 12.54 -0.78 -3.49
N SER A 48 13.86 -0.73 -3.72
CA SER A 48 14.83 -1.03 -2.68
C SER A 48 14.80 0.00 -1.53
N SER A 49 15.41 -0.37 -0.39
CA SER A 49 15.67 0.47 0.78
C SER A 49 14.46 0.77 1.67
N MET A 50 13.35 1.27 1.12
CA MET A 50 12.17 1.65 1.92
C MET A 50 11.02 0.66 1.74
N ALA A 51 10.32 0.38 2.84
CA ALA A 51 9.10 -0.44 2.85
C ALA A 51 7.87 0.34 2.32
N SER A 52 6.74 -0.34 2.16
CA SER A 52 5.60 0.17 1.39
C SER A 52 4.94 1.44 1.94
N GLN A 53 4.53 1.45 3.21
CA GLN A 53 3.82 2.60 3.80
C GLN A 53 4.61 3.91 3.79
N PRO A 54 5.89 3.97 4.21
CA PRO A 54 6.64 5.23 4.14
C PRO A 54 6.88 5.71 2.69
N THR A 55 6.78 4.81 1.69
CA THR A 55 6.88 5.17 0.27
C THR A 55 5.55 5.67 -0.31
N PHE A 56 4.43 5.03 0.02
CA PHE A 56 3.14 5.29 -0.67
C PHE A 56 2.08 5.95 0.19
N ASP A 57 2.17 5.85 1.52
CA ASP A 57 1.20 6.40 2.47
C ASP A 57 1.82 7.43 3.43
N LEU A 58 2.67 8.31 2.89
CA LEU A 58 3.32 9.34 3.68
C LEU A 58 2.33 10.47 4.04
N SER A 59 2.08 10.66 5.33
CA SER A 59 1.33 11.82 5.83
C SER A 59 2.29 12.95 6.23
N VAL A 60 2.10 14.13 5.65
CA VAL A 60 2.89 15.34 5.97
C VAL A 60 1.94 16.45 6.42
N PRO A 61 2.04 16.94 7.66
CA PRO A 61 1.19 18.02 8.16
C PRO A 61 1.24 19.26 7.25
N GLY A 62 0.06 19.79 6.91
CA GLY A 62 -0.06 20.98 6.06
C GLY A 62 0.22 20.75 4.56
N ARG A 63 0.53 19.52 4.14
CA ARG A 63 0.75 19.18 2.73
C ARG A 63 -0.17 18.05 2.30
N ALA A 64 -1.32 18.43 1.75
CA ALA A 64 -2.28 17.49 1.17
C ALA A 64 -1.63 16.61 0.10
N ASP A 65 -2.20 15.42 -0.10
CA ASP A 65 -1.83 14.48 -1.17
C ASP A 65 -0.37 14.00 -1.14
N SER A 66 0.30 14.10 0.00
CA SER A 66 1.62 13.46 0.22
C SER A 66 1.52 11.93 0.21
N SER A 67 0.35 11.39 0.55
CA SER A 67 -0.01 9.98 0.39
C SER A 67 -0.66 9.78 -0.98
N VAL A 68 0.03 9.04 -1.86
CA VAL A 68 -0.53 8.67 -3.16
C VAL A 68 -1.71 7.70 -2.98
N MET A 69 -1.69 6.88 -1.93
CA MET A 69 -2.80 5.98 -1.61
C MET A 69 -4.07 6.76 -1.20
N ASP A 70 -3.95 7.81 -0.37
CA ASP A 70 -5.07 8.70 -0.08
C ASP A 70 -5.61 9.36 -1.35
N TRP A 71 -4.71 9.81 -2.23
CA TRP A 71 -5.06 10.50 -3.45
C TRP A 71 -5.90 9.63 -4.39
N PHE A 72 -5.52 8.35 -4.57
CA PHE A 72 -6.28 7.38 -5.37
C PHE A 72 -7.54 6.88 -4.66
N ALA A 73 -7.50 6.63 -3.35
CA ALA A 73 -8.66 6.18 -2.59
C ALA A 73 -9.83 7.18 -2.67
N ARG A 74 -9.54 8.48 -2.58
CA ARG A 74 -10.51 9.56 -2.76
C ARG A 74 -11.07 9.68 -4.18
N ARG A 75 -10.44 9.02 -5.15
CA ARG A 75 -10.87 8.96 -6.56
C ARG A 75 -11.55 7.64 -6.93
N GLY A 76 -12.01 6.90 -5.92
CA GLY A 76 -12.84 5.71 -6.12
C GLY A 76 -12.06 4.41 -6.30
N PHE A 77 -10.73 4.42 -6.11
CA PHE A 77 -9.93 3.20 -6.10
C PHE A 77 -9.93 2.55 -4.71
N VAL A 78 -9.65 1.25 -4.68
CA VAL A 78 -9.13 0.58 -3.49
C VAL A 78 -7.61 0.43 -3.67
N CYS A 79 -6.85 0.95 -2.71
CA CYS A 79 -5.40 1.00 -2.78
C CYS A 79 -4.81 -0.05 -1.85
N TRP A 80 -3.84 -0.80 -2.34
CA TRP A 80 -3.08 -1.78 -1.58
C TRP A 80 -1.61 -1.45 -1.69
N CYS A 81 -0.84 -1.63 -0.62
CA CYS A 81 0.60 -1.73 -0.72
C CYS A 81 1.10 -2.91 0.09
N VAL A 82 2.22 -3.50 -0.32
CA VAL A 82 2.78 -4.73 0.25
C VAL A 82 4.22 -4.50 0.65
N ASP A 83 4.57 -4.94 1.85
CA ASP A 83 5.97 -5.09 2.24
C ASP A 83 6.49 -6.41 1.66
N MET A 84 7.50 -6.33 0.81
CA MET A 84 8.13 -7.54 0.24
C MET A 84 8.88 -8.33 1.33
N GLU A 85 9.17 -9.61 1.10
CA GLU A 85 9.98 -10.41 2.04
C GLU A 85 11.29 -9.68 2.36
N GLY A 86 11.65 -9.60 3.64
CA GLY A 86 12.82 -8.83 4.07
C GLY A 86 12.57 -7.35 4.35
N TYR A 87 11.39 -6.80 4.04
CA TYR A 87 11.05 -5.38 4.24
C TYR A 87 9.97 -5.14 5.29
N GLY A 88 9.97 -3.91 5.83
CA GLY A 88 8.88 -3.35 6.64
C GLY A 88 8.41 -4.26 7.77
N ARG A 89 7.17 -4.73 7.69
CA ARG A 89 6.55 -5.65 8.67
C ARG A 89 6.48 -7.11 8.21
N SER A 90 6.80 -7.39 6.95
CA SER A 90 6.92 -8.76 6.45
C SER A 90 8.08 -9.50 7.10
N ASP A 91 8.02 -10.82 7.06
CA ASP A 91 9.02 -11.68 7.68
C ASP A 91 10.45 -11.43 7.15
N LYS A 92 11.44 -11.62 8.04
CA LYS A 92 12.88 -11.39 7.78
C LYS A 92 13.76 -12.45 8.44
N TRP A 93 13.32 -13.71 8.43
CA TRP A 93 13.93 -14.76 9.24
C TRP A 93 15.03 -15.56 8.52
N ARG A 94 15.14 -15.45 7.19
CA ARG A 94 16.17 -16.10 6.37
C ARG A 94 16.92 -15.11 5.51
N ASP A 95 18.11 -15.51 5.10
CA ASP A 95 18.84 -14.83 4.04
C ASP A 95 18.10 -14.99 2.71
N ILE A 96 17.93 -13.86 2.01
CA ILE A 96 17.28 -13.79 0.71
C ILE A 96 17.89 -12.66 -0.12
N TYR A 97 17.99 -12.86 -1.43
CA TYR A 97 18.33 -11.78 -2.35
C TYR A 97 17.10 -10.98 -2.73
N CYS A 98 17.19 -9.65 -2.73
CA CYS A 98 16.13 -8.77 -3.22
C CYS A 98 16.16 -8.64 -4.75
N ASP A 99 16.21 -9.77 -5.46
CA ASP A 99 16.17 -9.80 -6.92
C ASP A 99 14.72 -9.74 -7.46
N ILE A 100 14.60 -9.56 -8.78
CA ILE A 100 13.30 -9.42 -9.44
C ILE A 100 12.46 -10.69 -9.32
N ALA A 101 13.09 -11.88 -9.30
CA ALA A 101 12.37 -13.15 -9.26
C ALA A 101 11.73 -13.37 -7.88
N ASN A 102 12.46 -13.12 -6.80
CA ASN A 102 11.92 -13.19 -5.45
C ASN A 102 10.82 -12.15 -5.23
N GLY A 103 11.02 -10.93 -5.74
CA GLY A 103 9.98 -9.90 -5.70
C GLY A 103 8.73 -10.27 -6.49
N ALA A 104 8.86 -10.91 -7.65
CA ALA A 104 7.70 -11.40 -8.40
C ALA A 104 6.97 -12.52 -7.65
N GLU A 105 7.69 -13.41 -6.97
CA GLU A 105 7.12 -14.52 -6.19
C GLU A 105 6.29 -14.03 -4.99
N ASP A 106 6.62 -12.88 -4.40
CA ASP A 106 5.81 -12.25 -3.34
C ASP A 106 4.42 -11.81 -3.80
N LEU A 107 4.18 -11.74 -5.12
CA LEU A 107 2.94 -11.25 -5.72
C LEU A 107 2.07 -12.35 -6.34
N THR A 108 2.42 -13.63 -6.17
CA THR A 108 1.75 -14.79 -6.77
C THR A 108 1.41 -15.86 -5.75
#